data_AF-A0A820GES6-F1
#
_entry.id   AF-A0A820GES6-F1
#
_cell.length_a   1.000
_cell.length_b   1.000
_cell.length_c   1.000
_cell.angle_alpha   90.00
_cell.angle_beta   90.00
_cell.angle_gamma   90.00
#
_symmetry.space_group_name_H-M   'P 1'
#
loop_
_entity.id
_entity.type
_entity.pdbx_description
1 polymer ?
#
loop_
_entity_poly.entity_id
_entity_poly.type
_entity_poly.pdbx_seq_one_letter_code
_entity_poly.pdbx_strand_id
1 'polypeptide(L)'
;MVALWVTRDFSTSPGWEIIFRRHYVTDGTTAILIGSLPMILPDQNPFQENWKYHPILEWKELSKSFPWGVFMLQGAGLAIADGFKVFFFA
;
A
#
# COMPACT_ATOMS: atom_id res chain seq x y z
N MET A 1 -1.45 -4.97 10.90
CA MET A 1 -1.36 -3.50 10.73
C MET A 1 -0.32 -2.84 11.64
N VAL A 2 -0.24 -3.15 12.93
CA VAL A 2 0.73 -2.50 13.85
C VAL A 2 2.17 -3.03 13.70
N ALA A 3 2.38 -4.33 13.42
CA ALA A 3 3.72 -4.92 13.40
C ALA A 3 4.66 -4.37 12.30
N LEU A 4 4.16 -4.18 11.07
CA LEU A 4 4.95 -3.65 9.95
C LEU A 4 5.23 -2.14 10.07
N TRP A 5 4.36 -1.43 10.81
CA TRP A 5 4.53 -0.01 11.15
C TRP A 5 5.59 0.18 12.25
N VAL A 6 5.63 -0.72 13.24
CA VAL A 6 6.68 -0.76 14.27
C VAL A 6 8.04 -1.16 13.71
N THR A 7 8.10 -1.99 12.66
CA THR A 7 9.37 -2.31 11.96
C THR A 7 9.85 -1.23 10.99
N ARG A 8 9.08 -0.14 10.79
CA ARG A 8 9.52 1.03 10.01
C ARG A 8 10.61 1.81 10.74
N ASP A 9 10.47 1.96 12.06
CA ASP A 9 11.43 2.63 12.94
C ASP A 9 11.62 1.79 14.21
N PHE A 10 12.42 0.72 14.12
CA PHE A 10 12.96 0.16 15.35
C PHE A 10 14.07 1.13 15.79
N SER A 11 13.82 1.94 16.82
CA SER A 11 14.74 2.95 17.40
C SER A 11 16.13 2.40 17.82
N THR A 12 16.43 1.14 17.54
CA THR A 12 17.63 0.40 17.97
C THR A 12 18.33 -0.35 16.81
N SER A 13 17.79 -0.38 15.58
CA SER A 13 18.48 -0.97 14.41
C SER A 13 17.95 -0.40 13.08
N PRO A 14 18.80 -0.11 12.08
CA PRO A 14 18.33 0.34 10.77
C PRO A 14 17.45 -0.78 10.17
N GLY A 15 16.16 -0.50 10.00
CA GLY A 15 15.21 -1.47 9.44
C GLY A 15 15.46 -1.74 7.95
N TRP A 16 14.45 -2.26 7.26
CA TRP A 16 14.48 -2.52 5.81
C TRP A 16 14.66 -1.25 4.95
N GLU A 17 14.67 -0.07 5.58
CA GLU A 17 15.00 1.22 4.97
C GLU A 17 16.37 1.23 4.26
N ILE A 18 17.30 0.32 4.61
CA ILE A 18 18.64 0.25 4.00
C ILE A 18 18.57 -0.08 2.49
N ILE A 19 17.51 -0.75 2.04
CA ILE A 19 17.32 -1.15 0.64
C ILE A 19 16.85 0.02 -0.23
N PHE A 20 16.29 1.07 0.38
CA PHE A 20 15.84 2.29 -0.29
C PHE A 20 16.73 3.48 0.10
N ARG A 21 16.93 4.46 -0.80
CA ARG A 21 17.70 5.66 -0.44
C ARG A 21 17.00 6.38 0.71
N ARG A 22 17.77 6.82 1.72
CA ARG A 22 17.30 7.65 2.84
C ARG A 22 16.36 8.76 2.32
N HIS A 23 15.21 8.90 2.96
CA HIS A 23 14.12 9.86 2.66
C HIS A 23 13.19 9.55 1.47
N TYR A 24 13.30 8.41 0.79
CA TYR A 24 12.32 8.00 -0.25
C TYR A 24 11.17 7.14 0.28
N VAL A 25 11.23 6.73 1.55
CA VAL A 25 10.20 5.91 2.19
C VAL A 25 9.21 6.82 2.90
N THR A 26 8.11 7.14 2.22
CA THR A 26 6.95 7.84 2.79
C THR A 26 5.92 6.83 3.28
N ASP A 27 5.05 7.21 4.23
CA ASP A 27 3.96 6.38 4.75
C ASP A 27 3.09 5.75 3.64
N GLY A 28 2.94 6.43 2.49
CA GLY A 28 2.25 5.90 1.31
C GLY A 28 2.95 4.69 0.68
N THR A 29 4.28 4.69 0.59
CA THR A 29 5.06 3.56 0.05
C THR A 29 4.92 2.34 0.94
N THR A 30 4.97 2.54 2.26
CA THR A 30 4.76 1.48 3.25
C THR A 30 3.34 0.92 3.16
N ALA A 31 2.32 1.77 3.03
CA ALA A 31 0.93 1.33 2.89
C ALA A 31 0.70 0.50 1.61
N ILE A 32 1.27 0.94 0.47
CA ILE A 32 1.17 0.21 -0.81
C ILE A 32 1.92 -1.13 -0.72
N LEU A 33 3.11 -1.16 -0.11
CA LEU A 33 3.92 -2.36 0.06
C LEU A 33 3.21 -3.40 0.94
N ILE A 34 2.62 -2.97 2.05
CA ILE A 34 1.83 -3.86 2.93
C ILE A 34 0.57 -4.36 2.22
N GLY A 35 -0.09 -3.50 1.44
CA GLY A 35 -1.29 -3.85 0.70
C GLY A 35 -1.05 -4.80 -0.47
N SER A 36 0.12 -4.74 -1.12
CA SER A 36 0.48 -5.63 -2.24
C SER A 36 1.11 -6.95 -1.77
N LEU A 37 1.66 -7.01 -0.56
CA LEU A 37 2.24 -8.22 0.03
C LEU A 37 1.32 -9.48 -0.03
N PRO A 38 0.02 -9.42 0.33
CA PRO A 38 -0.88 -10.58 0.24
C PRO A 38 -1.20 -11.01 -1.21
N MET A 39 -0.90 -10.18 -2.21
CA MET A 39 -1.01 -10.58 -3.62
C MET A 39 0.20 -11.40 -4.09
N ILE A 40 1.32 -11.32 -3.36
CA ILE A 40 2.58 -12.02 -3.66
C ILE A 40 2.71 -13.29 -2.82
N LEU A 41 2.09 -13.30 -1.62
CA LEU A 41 2.13 -14.46 -0.74
C LEU A 41 1.18 -15.56 -1.23
N PRO A 42 1.67 -16.81 -1.35
CA PRO A 42 0.83 -17.95 -1.70
C PRO A 42 -0.09 -18.33 -0.52
N ASP A 43 -1.35 -18.64 -0.83
CA ASP A 43 -2.36 -19.11 0.12
C ASP A 43 -2.11 -20.56 0.57
N GLN A 44 -1.41 -21.33 -0.26
CA GLN A 44 -1.15 -22.75 -0.02
C GLN A 44 0.32 -23.01 0.31
N ASN A 45 0.53 -23.92 1.28
CA ASN A 45 1.88 -24.32 1.71
C ASN A 45 2.64 -24.97 0.53
N PRO A 46 3.86 -24.50 0.20
CA PRO A 46 4.66 -25.01 -0.92
C PRO A 46 5.19 -26.44 -0.73
N PHE A 47 4.89 -27.09 0.41
CA PHE A 47 5.32 -28.46 0.73
C PHE A 47 4.28 -29.54 0.37
N GLN A 48 3.15 -29.18 -0.25
CA GLN A 48 2.16 -30.15 -0.73
C GLN A 48 2.44 -30.55 -2.19
N GLU A 49 2.33 -31.86 -2.49
CA GLU A 49 2.66 -32.47 -3.81
C GLU A 49 1.88 -31.90 -5.01
N ASN A 50 0.76 -31.22 -4.78
CA ASN A 50 -0.08 -30.59 -5.82
C ASN A 50 -0.10 -29.06 -5.69
N TRP A 51 1.07 -28.44 -5.52
CA TRP A 51 1.17 -26.99 -5.39
C TRP A 51 0.73 -26.30 -6.69
N LYS A 52 -0.30 -25.44 -6.58
CA LYS A 52 -0.68 -24.47 -7.60
C LYS A 52 -0.58 -23.09 -6.96
N TYR A 53 0.13 -22.18 -7.62
CA TYR A 53 0.25 -20.81 -7.14
C TYR A 53 -1.13 -20.13 -7.15
N HIS A 54 -1.75 -20.01 -5.99
CA HIS A 54 -2.90 -19.15 -5.75
C HIS A 54 -2.49 -18.08 -4.73
N PRO A 55 -2.48 -16.80 -5.11
CA PRO A 55 -2.24 -15.72 -4.16
C PRO A 55 -3.39 -15.64 -3.16
N ILE A 56 -3.10 -15.21 -1.92
CA ILE A 56 -4.10 -15.04 -0.84
C ILE A 56 -5.17 -14.03 -1.26
N LEU A 57 -4.80 -13.03 -2.06
CA LEU A 57 -5.69 -12.01 -2.56
C LEU A 57 -5.49 -11.82 -4.06
N GLU A 58 -6.53 -12.13 -4.85
CA GLU A 58 -6.50 -11.90 -6.30
C GLU A 58 -6.84 -10.43 -6.61
N TRP A 59 -6.16 -9.83 -7.59
CA TRP A 59 -6.42 -8.43 -8.00
C TRP A 59 -7.88 -8.19 -8.39
N LYS A 60 -8.50 -9.20 -9.01
CA LYS A 60 -9.90 -9.14 -9.44
C LYS A 60 -10.86 -9.04 -8.26
N GLU A 61 -10.57 -9.73 -7.16
CA GLU A 61 -11.36 -9.70 -5.94
C GLU A 61 -11.13 -8.39 -5.16
N LEU A 62 -9.87 -7.97 -5.04
CA LEU A 62 -9.50 -6.70 -4.42
C LEU A 62 -10.19 -5.53 -5.13
N SER A 63 -10.09 -5.46 -6.45
CA SER A 63 -10.71 -4.40 -7.26
C SER A 63 -12.24 -4.41 -7.11
N LYS A 64 -12.87 -5.58 -6.99
CA LYS A 64 -14.32 -5.66 -6.79
C LYS A 64 -14.77 -5.19 -5.41
N SER A 65 -14.00 -5.49 -4.36
CA SER A 65 -14.31 -5.10 -2.98
C SER A 65 -13.84 -3.68 -2.63
N PHE A 66 -13.02 -3.06 -3.49
CA PHE A 66 -12.44 -1.75 -3.20
C PHE A 66 -13.51 -0.64 -3.28
N PRO A 67 -13.61 0.25 -2.28
CA PRO A 67 -14.60 1.32 -2.26
C PRO A 67 -14.17 2.48 -3.18
N TRP A 68 -14.21 2.28 -4.50
CA TRP A 68 -13.78 3.24 -5.52
C TRP A 68 -14.43 4.62 -5.37
N GLY A 69 -15.69 4.67 -4.95
CA GLY A 69 -16.40 5.93 -4.74
C GLY A 69 -15.78 6.80 -3.65
N VAL A 70 -15.34 6.19 -2.54
CA VAL A 70 -14.68 6.91 -1.44
C VAL A 70 -13.31 7.41 -1.88
N PHE A 71 -12.55 6.58 -2.60
CA PHE A 71 -11.24 6.95 -3.12
C PHE A 71 -11.33 8.10 -4.15
N MET A 72 -12.30 8.03 -5.07
CA MET A 72 -12.55 9.11 -6.02
C MET A 72 -13.02 10.39 -5.34
N LEU A 73 -13.87 10.29 -4.30
CA LEU A 73 -14.32 11.46 -3.54
C LEU A 73 -13.15 12.16 -2.82
N GLN A 74 -12.24 11.38 -2.24
CA GLN A 74 -11.01 11.90 -1.64
C GLN A 74 -10.16 12.66 -2.69
N GLY A 75 -10.00 12.10 -3.89
CA GLY A 75 -9.29 12.76 -5.00
C GLY A 75 -10.00 14.02 -5.51
N ALA A 76 -11.32 13.99 -5.64
CA ALA A 76 -12.13 15.13 -6.06
C ALA A 76 -12.02 16.30 -5.07
N GLY A 77 -12.01 16.03 -3.76
CA GLY A 77 -11.82 17.06 -2.73
C GLY A 77 -10.47 17.77 -2.84
N LEU A 78 -9.40 17.03 -3.15
CA LEU A 78 -8.07 17.62 -3.37
C LEU A 78 -8.02 18.44 -4.66
N ALA A 79 -8.63 17.95 -5.75
CA ALA A 79 -8.69 18.67 -7.03
C ALA A 79 -9.46 19.99 -6.91
N ILE A 80 -10.59 19.99 -6.18
CA ILE A 80 -11.37 21.18 -5.89
C ILE A 80 -10.56 22.17 -5.04
N ALA A 81 -9.90 21.69 -3.98
CA ALA A 81 -9.08 22.53 -3.12
C ALA A 81 -7.92 23.20 -3.87
N ASP A 82 -7.32 22.50 -4.84
CA ASP A 82 -6.26 23.05 -5.67
C ASP A 82 -6.79 24.06 -6.71
N GLY A 83 -7.97 23.81 -7.29
CA GLY A 83 -8.64 24.77 -8.18
C GLY A 83 -8.94 26.11 -7.50
N PHE A 84 -9.30 26.11 -6.22
CA PHE A 84 -9.50 27.35 -5.46
C PHE A 84 -8.20 28.12 -5.19
N LYS A 85 -7.04 27.46 -5.08
CA LYS A 85 -5.76 28.15 -4.95
C LYS A 85 -5.38 28.90 -6.22
N VAL A 86 -5.67 28.33 -7.39
CA VAL A 86 -5.43 28.98 -8.69
C VAL A 86 -6.36 30.17 -8.90
N PHE A 87 -7.60 30.11 -8.40
CA PHE A 87 -8.57 31.20 -8.51
C PHE A 87 -8.28 32.40 -7.58
N PHE A 88 -7.60 32.20 -6.45
CA PHE A 88 -7.35 33.26 -5.45
C PHE A 88 -6.01 34.00 -5.64
N PHE A 89 -5.11 33.47 -6.48
CA PHE A 89 -3.80 34.08 -6.79
C PHE A 89 -3.66 34.57 -8.25
N ALA A 90 -4.77 34.72 -8.98
CA ALA A 90 -4.87 35.41 -10.26
C ALA A 90 -5.65 36.71 -10.10
#